data_AF-A0A7K4GVP1-F1
#
_entry.id   AF-A0A7K4GVP1-F1
#
_cell.length_a   1.000
_cell.length_b   1.000
_cell.length_c   1.000
_cell.angle_alpha   90.00
_cell.angle_beta   90.00
_cell.angle_gamma   90.00
#
_symmetry.space_group_name_H-M   'P 1'
#
loop_
_entity.id
_entity.type
_entity.pdbx_description
1 polymer ?
#
loop_
_entity_poly.entity_id
_entity_poly.type
_entity_poly.pdbx_seq_one_letter_code
_entity_poly.pdbx_strand_id
1 'polypeptide(L)'
;MKAISLLITSVFLFSLGTGVLAQETELPDPGLTPDSPFYFLEIIAEEIGNFFTFGDLKKAERHAILAAERLAEAQVIAGKGKPELTEKTLARYENQLEKSMARVERAESKGENTEKVMEVLARVGQATSIHLEVLAEVYEKVPEQAKPAIENAMKVSVKGHEKAVEALKAQNALGEIPEEATLPAQVPQEVRERVQMRVQQELEAEKAEGAKENDLQSFESFRAFCIEQGAPPEMCASLVNDLQSSGSLRAFFCTENGALPPEMCEKIPLQGFESFEQIGDFCIGVGGTPELCSSVEGRCREVGVTTPDECFLVLLTATVTTSPAPSLSEEEMEGSGTIEPQTEEGAIETPMEELECEFNEIIFYYREGCSWCQKVKDDGTIERIEELGVKVNQVDATIGPIQHQFSGVPTFVIDEKVHIGYRAFEELKELLGCQ
;
A
#
# COMPACT_ATOMS: atom_id res chain seq x y z
N MET A 1 17.71 -33.98 -62.45
CA MET A 1 16.72 -34.63 -61.55
C MET A 1 17.46 -35.59 -60.63
N LYS A 2 17.15 -35.53 -59.32
CA LYS A 2 17.49 -36.46 -58.22
C LYS A 2 18.92 -36.31 -57.68
N ALA A 3 19.14 -35.46 -56.67
CA ALA A 3 18.89 -35.65 -55.23
C ALA A 3 20.11 -36.26 -54.53
N ILE A 4 20.95 -35.38 -53.96
CA ILE A 4 22.00 -35.75 -53.00
C ILE A 4 21.41 -35.47 -51.61
N SER A 5 21.01 -36.55 -50.95
CA SER A 5 20.69 -36.57 -49.52
C SER A 5 22.03 -36.72 -48.78
N LEU A 6 22.46 -35.66 -48.09
CA LEU A 6 23.64 -35.69 -47.23
C LEU A 6 23.18 -35.40 -45.81
N LEU A 7 23.09 -36.48 -45.03
CA LEU A 7 22.87 -36.51 -43.60
C LEU A 7 24.00 -35.72 -42.91
N ILE A 8 23.71 -34.51 -42.45
CA ILE A 8 24.55 -33.79 -41.49
C ILE A 8 24.07 -34.21 -40.10
N THR A 9 24.64 -35.28 -39.57
CA THR A 9 24.60 -35.57 -38.13
C THR A 9 25.52 -34.57 -37.44
N SER A 10 25.00 -33.37 -37.17
CA SER A 10 25.61 -32.41 -36.27
C SER A 10 25.56 -32.98 -34.86
N VAL A 11 26.70 -33.48 -34.39
CA VAL A 11 26.95 -33.83 -33.00
C VAL A 11 26.81 -32.55 -32.18
N PHE A 12 25.60 -32.29 -31.70
CA PHE A 12 25.35 -31.31 -30.67
C PHE A 12 25.83 -31.93 -29.36
N LEU A 13 27.11 -31.74 -29.05
CA LEU A 13 27.67 -31.96 -27.72
C LEU A 13 26.94 -31.01 -26.77
N PHE A 14 25.83 -31.49 -26.22
CA PHE A 14 25.13 -30.88 -25.12
C PHE A 14 26.01 -31.08 -23.88
N SER A 15 26.97 -30.18 -23.70
CA SER A 15 27.69 -30.04 -22.44
C SER A 15 26.65 -29.74 -21.36
N LEU A 16 26.36 -30.75 -20.54
CA LEU A 16 25.68 -30.59 -19.28
C LEU A 16 26.57 -29.71 -18.40
N GLY A 17 26.35 -28.40 -18.46
CA GLY A 17 26.91 -27.44 -17.53
C GLY A 17 26.41 -27.81 -16.13
N THR A 18 27.31 -28.31 -15.30
CA THR A 18 27.14 -28.32 -13.86
C THR A 18 26.84 -26.89 -13.43
N GLY A 19 25.68 -26.67 -12.80
CA GLY A 19 25.32 -25.40 -12.20
C GLY A 19 26.40 -25.00 -11.20
N VAL A 20 27.26 -24.07 -11.60
CA VAL A 20 28.05 -23.27 -10.68
C VAL A 20 27.05 -22.28 -10.10
N LEU A 21 26.80 -22.37 -8.80
CA LEU A 21 26.19 -21.28 -8.04
C LEU A 21 27.22 -20.15 -8.06
N ALA A 22 27.17 -19.30 -9.08
CA ALA A 22 27.94 -18.08 -9.11
C ALA A 22 27.31 -17.18 -8.04
N GLN A 23 28.03 -17.02 -6.93
CA GLN A 23 27.78 -15.95 -5.98
C GLN A 23 28.07 -14.65 -6.75
N GLU A 24 27.04 -13.98 -7.23
CA GLU A 24 27.18 -12.69 -7.91
C GLU A 24 27.61 -11.65 -6.87
N THR A 25 28.93 -11.44 -6.77
CA THR A 25 29.57 -10.46 -5.88
C THR A 25 29.86 -9.13 -6.59
N GLU A 26 29.45 -8.98 -7.84
CA GLU A 26 29.73 -7.80 -8.66
C GLU A 26 28.45 -7.31 -9.33
N LEU A 27 28.39 -6.00 -9.58
CA LEU A 27 27.30 -5.41 -10.36
C LEU A 27 27.27 -5.97 -11.79
N PRO A 28 26.08 -6.00 -12.43
CA PRO A 28 25.98 -6.36 -13.84
C PRO A 28 26.73 -5.35 -14.73
N ASP A 29 27.00 -5.76 -15.98
CA ASP A 29 27.55 -4.85 -16.99
C ASP A 29 26.60 -3.65 -17.19
N PRO A 30 27.08 -2.39 -17.09
CA PRO A 30 26.25 -1.21 -17.26
C PRO A 30 25.68 -1.03 -18.67
N GLY A 31 26.16 -1.78 -19.67
CA GLY A 31 25.64 -1.74 -21.03
C GLY A 31 25.71 -0.35 -21.65
N LEU A 32 24.59 0.13 -22.22
CA LEU A 32 24.48 1.52 -22.67
C LEU A 32 24.24 2.44 -21.48
N THR A 33 25.12 3.41 -21.28
CA THR A 33 24.93 4.43 -20.24
C THR A 33 24.07 5.61 -20.73
N PRO A 34 23.39 6.34 -19.81
CA PRO A 34 22.59 7.54 -20.11
C PRO A 34 23.29 8.67 -20.89
N ASP A 35 24.63 8.67 -20.98
CA ASP A 35 25.38 9.62 -21.82
C ASP A 35 25.54 9.18 -23.28
N SER A 36 25.04 8.00 -23.64
CA SER A 36 24.99 7.49 -25.01
C SER A 36 23.77 8.05 -25.76
N PRO A 37 23.92 8.49 -27.04
CA PRO A 37 22.80 8.93 -27.86
C PRO A 37 21.79 7.83 -28.17
N PHE A 38 22.17 6.56 -28.00
CA PHE A 38 21.33 5.39 -28.25
C PHE A 38 20.69 4.83 -26.98
N TYR A 39 20.84 5.48 -25.83
CA TYR A 39 20.28 5.01 -24.55
C TYR A 39 18.75 4.84 -24.57
N PHE A 40 18.05 5.58 -25.42
CA PHE A 40 16.60 5.41 -25.59
C PHE A 40 16.21 3.99 -26.03
N LEU A 41 17.08 3.26 -26.72
CA LEU A 41 16.85 1.87 -27.12
C LEU A 41 16.83 0.93 -25.90
N GLU A 42 17.72 1.20 -24.93
CA GLU A 42 17.77 0.48 -23.65
C GLU A 42 16.43 0.65 -22.93
N ILE A 43 15.96 1.89 -22.79
CA ILE A 43 14.69 2.20 -22.13
C ILE A 43 13.51 1.49 -22.79
N ILE A 44 13.46 1.47 -24.13
CA ILE A 44 12.41 0.76 -24.86
C ILE A 44 12.47 -0.76 -24.60
N ALA A 45 13.67 -1.35 -24.65
CA ALA A 45 13.85 -2.78 -24.38
C ALA A 45 13.45 -3.13 -22.93
N GLU A 46 13.76 -2.27 -21.97
CA GLU A 46 13.37 -2.41 -20.58
C GLU A 46 11.86 -2.40 -20.40
N GLU A 47 11.16 -1.42 -20.99
CA GLU A 47 9.70 -1.31 -20.87
C GLU A 47 8.97 -2.47 -21.55
N ILE A 48 9.48 -2.95 -22.70
CA ILE A 48 8.99 -4.18 -23.33
C ILE A 48 9.15 -5.36 -22.37
N GLY A 49 10.34 -5.53 -21.79
CA GLY A 49 10.57 -6.62 -20.83
C GLY A 49 9.72 -6.49 -19.57
N ASN A 50 9.47 -5.28 -19.06
CA ASN A 50 8.59 -5.03 -17.91
C ASN A 50 7.15 -5.46 -18.22
N PHE A 51 6.68 -5.15 -19.43
CA PHE A 51 5.34 -5.52 -19.89
C PHE A 51 5.16 -7.04 -20.00
N PHE A 52 6.16 -7.74 -20.55
CA PHE A 52 6.11 -9.19 -20.75
C PHE A 52 6.58 -10.02 -19.55
N THR A 53 7.01 -9.39 -18.46
CA THR A 53 7.30 -10.07 -17.20
C THR A 53 6.02 -10.19 -16.39
N PHE A 54 5.52 -11.41 -16.20
CA PHE A 54 4.26 -11.69 -15.50
C PHE A 54 4.50 -12.26 -14.09
N GLY A 55 3.62 -11.91 -13.14
CA GLY A 55 3.73 -12.30 -11.73
C GLY A 55 4.47 -11.25 -10.90
N ASP A 56 4.06 -11.09 -9.64
CA ASP A 56 4.62 -10.03 -8.80
C ASP A 56 6.07 -10.36 -8.41
N LEU A 57 6.38 -11.60 -8.03
CA LEU A 57 7.76 -12.02 -7.72
C LEU A 57 8.73 -11.90 -8.90
N LYS A 58 8.32 -12.27 -10.12
CA LYS A 58 9.18 -12.08 -11.30
C LYS A 58 9.40 -10.62 -11.64
N LYS A 59 8.39 -9.77 -11.42
CA LYS A 59 8.53 -8.31 -11.58
C LYS A 59 9.45 -7.74 -10.51
N ALA A 60 9.38 -8.23 -9.27
CA ALA A 60 10.30 -7.84 -8.21
C ALA A 60 11.75 -8.13 -8.63
N GLU A 61 12.07 -9.38 -9.00
CA GLU A 61 13.40 -9.77 -9.49
C GLU A 61 13.87 -8.89 -10.65
N ARG A 62 13.01 -8.65 -11.64
CA ARG A 62 13.34 -7.80 -12.78
C ARG A 62 13.68 -6.38 -12.34
N HIS A 63 12.88 -5.79 -11.46
CA HIS A 63 13.15 -4.45 -10.95
C HIS A 63 14.43 -4.39 -10.11
N ALA A 64 14.76 -5.43 -9.34
CA ALA A 64 16.04 -5.54 -8.63
C ALA A 64 17.23 -5.57 -9.59
N ILE A 65 17.15 -6.33 -10.69
CA ILE A 65 18.18 -6.36 -11.74
C ILE A 65 18.35 -4.99 -12.38
N LEU A 66 17.25 -4.34 -12.78
CA LEU A 66 17.30 -2.98 -13.35
C LEU A 66 17.89 -1.96 -12.37
N ALA A 67 17.65 -2.12 -11.07
CA ALA A 67 18.30 -1.29 -10.06
C ALA A 67 19.82 -1.50 -10.08
N ALA A 68 20.29 -2.76 -10.04
CA ALA A 68 21.71 -3.06 -10.11
C ALA A 68 22.37 -2.50 -11.39
N GLU A 69 21.70 -2.57 -12.54
CA GLU A 69 22.15 -1.96 -13.80
C GLU A 69 22.24 -0.43 -13.71
N ARG A 70 21.23 0.25 -13.16
CA ARG A 70 21.27 1.71 -12.93
C ARG A 70 22.42 2.10 -12.01
N LEU A 71 22.73 1.30 -10.99
CA LEU A 71 23.85 1.58 -10.10
C LEU A 71 25.20 1.42 -10.83
N ALA A 72 25.34 0.40 -11.68
CA ALA A 72 26.52 0.20 -12.52
C ALA A 72 26.73 1.40 -13.47
N GLU A 73 25.66 1.87 -14.12
CA GLU A 73 25.70 3.07 -14.96
C GLU A 73 26.12 4.31 -14.16
N ALA A 74 25.54 4.50 -12.96
CA ALA A 74 25.86 5.62 -12.09
C ALA A 74 27.34 5.61 -11.66
N GLN A 75 27.91 4.44 -11.38
CA GLN A 75 29.34 4.28 -11.07
C GLN A 75 30.22 4.74 -12.23
N VAL A 76 29.89 4.34 -13.46
CA VAL A 76 30.62 4.76 -14.67
C VAL A 76 30.46 6.27 -14.92
N ILE A 77 29.25 6.81 -14.82
CA ILE A 77 28.97 8.23 -15.06
C ILE A 77 29.65 9.13 -14.02
N ALA A 78 29.65 8.71 -12.75
CA ALA A 78 30.37 9.40 -11.68
C ALA A 78 31.89 9.44 -11.96
N GLY A 79 32.47 8.32 -12.40
CA GLY A 79 33.88 8.27 -12.83
C GLY A 79 34.21 9.18 -14.01
N LYS A 80 33.22 9.54 -14.84
CA LYS A 80 33.36 10.51 -15.94
C LYS A 80 33.16 11.98 -15.50
N GLY A 81 32.89 12.24 -14.21
CA GLY A 81 32.71 13.59 -13.68
C GLY A 81 31.45 14.29 -14.15
N LYS A 82 30.33 13.55 -14.30
CA LYS A 82 29.03 14.08 -14.75
C LYS A 82 27.97 14.04 -13.63
N PRO A 83 28.08 14.89 -12.59
CA PRO A 83 27.28 14.79 -11.37
C PRO A 83 25.77 14.84 -11.60
N GLU A 84 25.28 15.75 -12.44
CA GLU A 84 23.83 15.89 -12.68
C GLU A 84 23.24 14.64 -13.36
N LEU A 85 24.03 13.99 -14.21
CA LEU A 85 23.62 12.74 -14.85
C LEU A 85 23.71 11.57 -13.88
N THR A 86 24.70 11.56 -12.97
CA THR A 86 24.78 10.58 -11.88
C THR A 86 23.55 10.68 -10.98
N GLU A 87 23.17 11.88 -10.53
CA GLU A 87 21.99 12.12 -9.71
C GLU A 87 20.72 11.59 -10.37
N LYS A 88 20.51 11.92 -11.66
CA LYS A 88 19.37 11.42 -12.42
C LYS A 88 19.36 9.89 -12.54
N THR A 89 20.54 9.27 -12.68
CA THR A 89 20.67 7.82 -12.78
C THR A 89 20.38 7.15 -11.44
N LEU A 90 20.83 7.75 -10.33
CA LEU A 90 20.54 7.28 -8.98
C LEU A 90 19.06 7.41 -8.60
N ALA A 91 18.37 8.47 -9.04
CA ALA A 91 16.91 8.55 -8.89
C ALA A 91 16.18 7.39 -9.61
N ARG A 92 16.72 6.91 -10.75
CA ARG A 92 16.17 5.74 -11.45
C ARG A 92 16.50 4.44 -10.72
N TYR A 93 17.70 4.32 -10.13
CA TYR A 93 18.06 3.23 -9.23
C TYR A 93 17.07 3.11 -8.08
N GLU A 94 16.84 4.21 -7.35
CA GLU A 94 15.92 4.28 -6.20
C GLU A 94 14.53 3.78 -6.59
N ASN A 95 13.95 4.33 -7.65
CA ASN A 95 12.63 3.95 -8.13
C ASN A 95 12.55 2.47 -8.60
N GLN A 96 13.63 1.89 -9.14
CA GLN A 96 13.61 0.46 -9.48
C GLN A 96 13.65 -0.41 -8.22
N LEU A 97 14.47 -0.07 -7.23
CA LEU A 97 14.54 -0.82 -5.98
C LEU A 97 13.23 -0.72 -5.18
N GLU A 98 12.61 0.46 -5.11
CA GLU A 98 11.29 0.65 -4.50
C GLU A 98 10.20 -0.17 -5.21
N LYS A 99 10.19 -0.18 -6.56
CA LYS A 99 9.28 -1.04 -7.33
C LYS A 99 9.51 -2.52 -7.08
N SER A 100 10.76 -2.93 -6.87
CA SER A 100 11.07 -4.31 -6.49
C SER A 100 10.42 -4.67 -5.17
N MET A 101 10.64 -3.88 -4.13
CA MET A 101 10.09 -4.12 -2.80
C MET A 101 8.55 -4.08 -2.79
N ALA A 102 7.94 -3.10 -3.45
CA ALA A 102 6.49 -3.00 -3.56
C ALA A 102 5.85 -4.19 -4.30
N ARG A 103 6.60 -4.86 -5.18
CA ARG A 103 6.16 -6.11 -5.84
C ARG A 103 6.26 -7.30 -4.90
N VAL A 104 7.29 -7.36 -4.06
CA VAL A 104 7.39 -8.40 -3.01
C VAL A 104 6.24 -8.26 -2.01
N GLU A 105 6.03 -7.06 -1.46
CA GLU A 105 4.95 -6.78 -0.50
C GLU A 105 3.57 -7.15 -1.09
N ARG A 106 3.35 -6.87 -2.39
CA ARG A 106 2.14 -7.28 -3.10
C ARG A 106 2.01 -8.79 -3.28
N ALA A 107 3.12 -9.49 -3.51
CA ALA A 107 3.12 -10.95 -3.60
C ALA A 107 2.77 -11.57 -2.24
N GLU A 108 3.32 -11.03 -1.15
CA GLU A 108 3.00 -11.42 0.23
C GLU A 108 1.52 -11.20 0.55
N SER A 109 0.97 -10.02 0.26
CA SER A 109 -0.44 -9.72 0.54
C SER A 109 -1.42 -10.56 -0.27
N LYS A 110 -1.00 -11.05 -1.46
CA LYS A 110 -1.77 -12.01 -2.26
C LYS A 110 -1.63 -13.46 -1.79
N GLY A 111 -0.81 -13.74 -0.78
CA GLY A 111 -0.52 -15.09 -0.33
C GLY A 111 0.21 -15.90 -1.40
N GLU A 112 1.08 -15.28 -2.21
CA GLU A 112 1.98 -16.04 -3.08
C GLU A 112 2.89 -16.97 -2.24
N ASN A 113 3.47 -17.97 -2.90
CA ASN A 113 4.25 -19.01 -2.22
C ASN A 113 5.40 -18.40 -1.38
N THR A 114 5.35 -18.61 -0.07
CA THR A 114 6.29 -18.03 0.90
C THR A 114 7.75 -18.37 0.61
N GLU A 115 8.05 -19.60 0.18
CA GLU A 115 9.42 -20.00 -0.16
C GLU A 115 9.99 -19.16 -1.32
N LYS A 116 9.18 -18.91 -2.36
CA LYS A 116 9.57 -18.04 -3.48
C LYS A 116 9.69 -16.57 -3.08
N VAL A 117 8.83 -16.09 -2.19
CA VAL A 117 8.96 -14.74 -1.62
C VAL A 117 10.31 -14.61 -0.91
N MET A 118 10.65 -15.57 -0.05
CA MET A 118 11.92 -15.59 0.67
C MET A 118 13.12 -15.67 -0.29
N GLU A 119 13.02 -16.42 -1.38
CA GLU A 119 14.08 -16.47 -2.40
C GLU A 119 14.34 -15.09 -3.03
N VAL A 120 13.27 -14.35 -3.38
CA VAL A 120 13.41 -13.00 -3.96
C VAL A 120 13.96 -12.02 -2.93
N LEU A 121 13.45 -12.05 -1.69
CA LEU A 121 13.94 -11.22 -0.60
C LEU A 121 15.42 -11.49 -0.30
N ALA A 122 15.84 -12.76 -0.35
CA ALA A 122 17.24 -13.13 -0.15
C ALA A 122 18.14 -12.47 -1.19
N ARG A 123 17.73 -12.50 -2.46
CA ARG A 123 18.46 -11.83 -3.54
C ARG A 123 18.48 -10.32 -3.38
N VAL A 124 17.36 -9.70 -2.97
CA VAL A 124 17.30 -8.25 -2.74
C VAL A 124 18.19 -7.85 -1.56
N GLY A 125 18.16 -8.59 -0.45
CA GLY A 125 19.03 -8.36 0.71
C GLY A 125 20.51 -8.46 0.35
N GLN A 126 20.89 -9.48 -0.42
CA GLN A 126 22.27 -9.62 -0.91
C GLN A 126 22.66 -8.47 -1.86
N ALA A 127 21.83 -8.15 -2.86
CA ALA A 127 22.10 -7.11 -3.84
C ALA A 127 22.25 -5.73 -3.17
N THR A 128 21.34 -5.39 -2.25
CA THR A 128 21.39 -4.11 -1.52
C THR A 128 22.63 -3.97 -0.65
N SER A 129 23.14 -5.06 -0.07
CA SER A 129 24.44 -5.03 0.64
C SER A 129 25.59 -4.65 -0.30
N ILE A 130 25.64 -5.24 -1.50
CA ILE A 130 26.63 -4.89 -2.55
C ILE A 130 26.44 -3.45 -3.02
N HIS A 131 25.18 -3.00 -3.18
CA HIS A 131 24.88 -1.64 -3.63
C HIS A 131 25.44 -0.59 -2.67
N LEU A 132 25.43 -0.84 -1.36
CA LEU A 132 25.99 0.09 -0.36
C LEU A 132 27.51 0.28 -0.55
N GLU A 133 28.23 -0.76 -0.98
CA GLU A 133 29.67 -0.64 -1.30
C GLU A 133 29.89 0.27 -2.49
N VAL A 134 29.14 0.05 -3.59
CA VAL A 134 29.28 0.85 -4.81
C VAL A 134 28.82 2.30 -4.59
N LEU A 135 27.73 2.50 -3.88
CA LEU A 135 27.26 3.85 -3.53
C LEU A 135 28.29 4.62 -2.71
N ALA A 136 29.01 3.94 -1.81
CA ALA A 136 30.11 4.55 -1.07
C ALA A 136 31.26 4.99 -1.99
N GLU A 137 31.60 4.20 -3.01
CA GLU A 137 32.59 4.65 -4.01
C GLU A 137 32.10 5.83 -4.85
N VAL A 138 30.83 5.83 -5.24
CA VAL A 138 30.22 6.93 -6.00
C VAL A 138 30.24 8.21 -5.16
N TYR A 139 29.93 8.10 -3.87
CA TYR A 139 29.96 9.22 -2.92
C TYR A 139 31.32 9.93 -2.87
N GLU A 140 32.43 9.19 -2.97
CA GLU A 140 33.78 9.78 -2.98
C GLU A 140 34.13 10.50 -4.29
N LYS A 141 33.58 10.03 -5.41
CA LYS A 141 33.93 10.52 -6.76
C LYS A 141 33.16 11.77 -7.15
N VAL A 142 32.01 12.01 -6.54
CA VAL A 142 31.10 13.11 -6.90
C VAL A 142 31.38 14.37 -6.06
N PRO A 143 31.13 15.58 -6.61
CA PRO A 143 31.25 16.83 -5.87
C PRO A 143 30.20 16.93 -4.75
N GLU A 144 30.44 17.82 -3.79
CA GLU A 144 29.55 18.07 -2.64
C GLU A 144 28.08 18.32 -3.03
N GLN A 145 27.85 18.97 -4.17
CA GLN A 145 26.50 19.23 -4.69
C GLN A 145 25.69 17.96 -4.94
N ALA A 146 26.34 16.89 -5.40
CA ALA A 146 25.67 15.64 -5.78
C ALA A 146 25.52 14.66 -4.62
N LYS A 147 26.33 14.80 -3.57
CA LYS A 147 26.33 13.91 -2.40
C LYS A 147 24.94 13.66 -1.77
N PRO A 148 24.03 14.65 -1.65
CA PRO A 148 22.69 14.41 -1.12
C PRO A 148 21.89 13.36 -1.91
N ALA A 149 22.08 13.25 -3.23
CA ALA A 149 21.42 12.23 -4.04
C ALA A 149 21.99 10.83 -3.74
N ILE A 150 23.30 10.72 -3.50
CA ILE A 150 23.94 9.46 -3.13
C ILE A 150 23.48 9.04 -1.73
N GLU A 151 23.38 9.97 -0.79
CA GLU A 151 22.84 9.70 0.55
C GLU A 151 21.39 9.19 0.48
N ASN A 152 20.57 9.72 -0.43
CA ASN A 152 19.21 9.22 -0.63
C ASN A 152 19.20 7.80 -1.22
N ALA A 153 20.07 7.51 -2.20
CA ALA A 153 20.22 6.16 -2.74
C ALA A 153 20.74 5.16 -1.70
N MET A 154 21.65 5.58 -0.81
CA MET A 154 22.10 4.79 0.35
C MET A 154 20.93 4.49 1.28
N LYS A 155 20.12 5.51 1.61
CA LYS A 155 18.91 5.35 2.44
C LYS A 155 17.95 4.32 1.85
N VAL A 156 17.64 4.40 0.55
CA VAL A 156 16.76 3.43 -0.12
C VAL A 156 17.35 2.01 -0.08
N SER A 157 18.67 1.89 -0.24
CA SER A 157 19.37 0.60 -0.17
C SER A 157 19.35 -0.01 1.24
N VAL A 158 19.64 0.78 2.27
CA VAL A 158 19.57 0.37 3.68
C VAL A 158 18.15 -0.06 4.03
N LYS A 159 17.14 0.75 3.69
CA LYS A 159 15.73 0.43 3.92
C LYS A 159 15.29 -0.87 3.25
N GLY A 160 15.65 -1.06 1.97
CA GLY A 160 15.35 -2.28 1.24
C GLY A 160 16.02 -3.51 1.84
N HIS A 161 17.28 -3.37 2.27
CA HIS A 161 18.03 -4.42 2.95
C HIS A 161 17.38 -4.82 4.28
N GLU A 162 17.08 -3.83 5.14
CA GLU A 162 16.48 -4.06 6.46
C GLU A 162 15.10 -4.71 6.36
N LYS A 163 14.25 -4.25 5.44
CA LYS A 163 12.96 -4.90 5.16
C LYS A 163 13.12 -6.35 4.74
N ALA A 164 14.05 -6.62 3.82
CA ALA A 164 14.30 -7.99 3.37
C ALA A 164 14.81 -8.89 4.49
N VAL A 165 15.76 -8.40 5.28
CA VAL A 165 16.31 -9.12 6.44
C VAL A 165 15.26 -9.36 7.52
N GLU A 166 14.42 -8.37 7.83
CA GLU A 166 13.32 -8.50 8.81
C GLU A 166 12.36 -9.63 8.40
N ALA A 167 11.92 -9.63 7.14
CA ALA A 167 11.03 -10.67 6.60
C ALA A 167 11.70 -12.06 6.55
N LEU A 168 12.97 -12.14 6.15
CA LEU A 168 13.73 -13.39 6.14
C LEU A 168 13.95 -13.96 7.55
N LYS A 169 14.23 -13.11 8.54
CA LYS A 169 14.36 -13.52 9.95
C LYS A 169 13.05 -14.08 10.48
N ALA A 170 11.93 -13.42 10.19
CA ALA A 170 10.61 -13.89 10.61
C ALA A 170 10.29 -15.31 10.11
N GLN A 171 10.85 -15.71 8.97
CA GLN A 171 10.70 -17.04 8.38
C GLN A 171 11.88 -17.99 8.61
N ASN A 172 12.86 -17.61 9.46
CA ASN A 172 14.11 -18.36 9.68
C ASN A 172 14.89 -18.67 8.38
N ALA A 173 14.85 -17.76 7.40
CA ALA A 173 15.40 -17.93 6.05
C ALA A 173 16.59 -17.00 5.74
N LEU A 174 17.21 -16.37 6.76
CA LEU A 174 18.24 -15.34 6.57
C LEU A 174 19.51 -15.84 5.83
N GLY A 175 19.94 -17.08 6.07
CA GLY A 175 21.10 -17.66 5.38
C GLY A 175 22.40 -16.89 5.64
N GLU A 176 23.12 -16.55 4.56
CA GLU A 176 24.42 -15.85 4.58
C GLU A 176 24.31 -14.32 4.42
N ILE A 177 23.08 -13.79 4.40
CA ILE A 177 22.86 -12.35 4.18
C ILE A 177 23.27 -11.59 5.44
N PRO A 178 24.03 -10.48 5.33
CA PRO A 178 24.39 -9.65 6.47
C PRO A 178 23.15 -9.26 7.27
N GLU A 179 23.26 -9.36 8.59
CA GLU A 179 22.12 -9.11 9.48
C GLU A 179 21.75 -7.62 9.59
N GLU A 180 22.74 -6.75 9.38
CA GLU A 180 22.62 -5.31 9.46
C GLU A 180 23.16 -4.68 8.18
N ALA A 181 22.47 -3.64 7.70
CA ALA A 181 22.93 -2.82 6.61
C ALA A 181 24.09 -1.92 7.07
N THR A 182 25.33 -2.32 6.79
CA THR A 182 26.52 -1.54 7.15
C THR A 182 27.01 -0.69 5.99
N LEU A 183 26.99 0.63 6.15
CA LEU A 183 27.67 1.54 5.22
C LEU A 183 29.20 1.46 5.43
N PRO A 184 29.99 1.32 4.35
CA PRO A 184 31.45 1.24 4.43
C PRO A 184 32.08 2.44 5.16
N ALA A 185 33.21 2.20 5.83
CA ALA A 185 33.91 3.21 6.65
C ALA A 185 34.40 4.44 5.88
N GLN A 186 34.48 4.35 4.54
CA GLN A 186 34.84 5.44 3.66
C GLN A 186 33.75 6.54 3.58
N VAL A 187 32.50 6.19 3.92
CA VAL A 187 31.44 7.18 4.12
C VAL A 187 31.63 7.87 5.49
N PRO A 188 31.64 9.23 5.56
CA PRO A 188 31.80 9.94 6.81
C PRO A 188 30.80 9.46 7.88
N GLN A 189 31.24 9.35 9.13
CA GLN A 189 30.39 8.86 10.23
C GLN A 189 29.07 9.65 10.35
N GLU A 190 29.14 10.97 10.27
CA GLU A 190 27.97 11.86 10.31
C GLU A 190 26.94 11.57 9.20
N VAL A 191 27.40 11.04 8.06
CA VAL A 191 26.52 10.68 6.93
C VAL A 191 25.92 9.30 7.18
N ARG A 192 26.71 8.35 7.67
CA ARG A 192 26.21 7.01 8.04
C ARG A 192 25.11 7.08 9.09
N GLU A 193 25.34 7.84 10.17
CA GLU A 193 24.36 8.04 11.24
C GLU A 193 23.09 8.74 10.72
N ARG A 194 23.25 9.76 9.86
CA ARG A 194 22.12 10.48 9.26
C ARG A 194 21.28 9.59 8.35
N VAL A 195 21.91 8.76 7.52
CA VAL A 195 21.21 7.80 6.66
C VAL A 195 20.44 6.81 7.52
N GLN A 196 21.08 6.19 8.52
CA GLN A 196 20.42 5.25 9.43
C GLN A 196 19.24 5.88 10.17
N MET A 197 19.39 7.10 10.73
CA MET A 197 18.29 7.80 11.40
C MET A 197 17.11 8.03 10.45
N ARG A 198 17.36 8.42 9.20
CA ARG A 198 16.29 8.65 8.21
C ARG A 198 15.57 7.36 7.83
N VAL A 199 16.29 6.23 7.73
CA VAL A 199 15.68 4.93 7.48
C VAL A 199 14.79 4.52 8.65
N GLN A 200 15.30 4.63 9.88
CA GLN A 200 14.53 4.30 11.08
C GLN A 200 13.22 5.11 11.16
N GLN A 201 13.28 6.41 10.88
CA GLN A 201 12.09 7.27 10.84
C GLN A 201 11.08 6.82 9.77
N GLU A 202 11.52 6.46 8.57
CA GLU A 202 10.62 5.99 7.52
C GLU A 202 10.01 4.63 7.84
N LEU A 203 10.78 3.69 8.39
CA LEU A 203 10.27 2.38 8.80
C LEU A 203 9.26 2.48 9.96
N GLU A 204 9.52 3.36 10.94
CA GLU A 204 8.58 3.64 12.02
C GLU A 204 7.29 4.28 11.52
N ALA A 205 7.39 5.23 10.58
CA ALA A 205 6.23 5.86 9.97
C ALA A 205 5.37 4.85 9.18
N GLU A 206 5.99 3.99 8.36
CA GLU A 206 5.27 2.94 7.62
C GLU A 206 4.59 1.94 8.55
N LYS A 207 5.23 1.52 9.64
CA LYS A 207 4.62 0.64 10.64
C LYS A 207 3.41 1.30 11.32
N ALA A 208 3.50 2.60 11.61
CA ALA A 208 2.40 3.36 12.19
C ALA A 208 1.23 3.57 11.22
N GLU A 209 1.49 3.76 9.92
CA GLU A 209 0.46 3.85 8.89
C GLU A 209 -0.22 2.50 8.66
N GLY A 210 0.54 1.41 8.55
CA GLY A 210 -0.01 0.06 8.40
C GLY A 210 -0.87 -0.38 9.59
N ALA A 211 -0.52 0.03 10.82
CA ALA A 211 -1.35 -0.22 12.00
C ALA A 211 -2.73 0.48 11.88
N LYS A 212 -2.77 1.73 11.42
CA LYS A 212 -4.03 2.47 11.23
C LYS A 212 -4.91 1.89 10.13
N GLU A 213 -4.32 1.43 9.02
CA GLU A 213 -5.05 0.81 7.92
C GLU A 213 -5.68 -0.52 8.35
N ASN A 214 -4.93 -1.35 9.10
CA ASN A 214 -5.46 -2.58 9.69
C ASN A 214 -6.59 -2.31 10.70
N ASP A 215 -6.45 -1.28 11.55
CA ASP A 215 -7.50 -0.88 12.48
C ASP A 215 -8.77 -0.46 11.70
N LEU A 216 -8.63 0.33 10.64
CA LEU A 216 -9.75 0.78 9.81
C LEU A 216 -10.47 -0.41 9.13
N GLN A 217 -9.72 -1.36 8.58
CA GLN A 217 -10.28 -2.56 7.95
C GLN A 217 -10.96 -3.49 8.98
N SER A 218 -10.44 -3.55 10.20
CA SER A 218 -11.06 -4.26 11.34
C SER A 218 -12.40 -3.63 11.72
N PHE A 219 -12.48 -2.29 11.72
CA PHE A 219 -13.72 -1.57 12.02
C PHE A 219 -14.80 -1.73 10.93
N GLU A 220 -14.42 -1.75 9.65
CA GLU A 220 -15.36 -2.03 8.56
C GLU A 220 -15.90 -3.47 8.61
N SER A 221 -15.02 -4.43 8.91
CA SER A 221 -15.39 -5.84 9.11
C SER A 221 -16.34 -5.99 10.31
N PHE A 222 -16.07 -5.28 11.41
CA PHE A 222 -16.96 -5.22 12.57
C PHE A 222 -18.32 -4.59 12.25
N ARG A 223 -18.36 -3.50 11.47
CA ARG A 223 -19.61 -2.87 11.03
C ARG A 223 -20.46 -3.85 10.22
N ALA A 224 -19.86 -4.53 9.26
CA ALA A 224 -20.53 -5.52 8.41
C ALA A 224 -21.08 -6.67 9.24
N PHE A 225 -20.27 -7.21 10.16
CA PHE A 225 -20.69 -8.24 11.11
C PHE A 225 -21.88 -7.80 11.97
N CYS A 226 -21.84 -6.59 12.54
CA CYS A 226 -22.93 -6.02 13.33
C CYS A 226 -24.25 -5.99 12.55
N ILE A 227 -24.22 -5.57 11.29
CA ILE A 227 -25.39 -5.55 10.41
C ILE A 227 -25.89 -6.97 10.09
N GLU A 228 -24.97 -7.91 9.84
CA GLU A 228 -25.31 -9.31 9.58
C GLU A 228 -26.03 -9.98 10.77
N GLN A 229 -25.68 -9.59 12.00
CA GLN A 229 -26.38 -10.05 13.21
C GLN A 229 -27.75 -9.37 13.44
N GLY A 230 -28.21 -8.53 12.51
CA GLY A 230 -29.55 -7.94 12.51
C GLY A 230 -29.69 -6.62 13.26
N ALA A 231 -28.57 -5.99 13.64
CA ALA A 231 -28.58 -4.67 14.26
C ALA A 231 -28.84 -3.55 13.22
N PRO A 232 -29.55 -2.47 13.60
CA PRO A 232 -29.78 -1.33 12.70
C PRO A 232 -28.45 -0.73 12.18
N PRO A 233 -28.33 -0.44 10.87
CA PRO A 233 -27.09 0.08 10.28
C PRO A 233 -26.60 1.39 10.91
N GLU A 234 -27.51 2.25 11.35
CA GLU A 234 -27.20 3.52 12.04
C GLU A 234 -26.58 3.29 13.41
N MET A 235 -27.05 2.27 14.14
CA MET A 235 -26.49 1.87 15.43
C MET A 235 -25.10 1.25 15.26
N CYS A 236 -24.90 0.39 14.25
CA CYS A 236 -23.59 -0.18 13.94
C CYS A 236 -22.59 0.89 13.49
N ALA A 237 -23.03 1.90 12.73
CA ALA A 237 -22.21 3.03 12.33
C ALA A 237 -21.83 3.92 13.53
N SER A 238 -22.79 4.23 14.41
CA SER A 238 -22.52 4.97 15.67
C SER A 238 -21.52 4.22 16.53
N LEU A 239 -21.71 2.91 16.72
CA LEU A 239 -20.85 2.06 17.52
C LEU A 239 -19.40 2.04 16.99
N VAL A 240 -19.21 1.98 15.67
CA VAL A 240 -17.90 2.05 15.03
C VAL A 240 -17.26 3.43 15.22
N ASN A 241 -18.02 4.51 15.04
CA ASN A 241 -17.53 5.87 15.23
C ASN A 241 -17.10 6.10 16.69
N ASP A 242 -17.88 5.59 17.65
CA ASP A 242 -17.55 5.72 19.06
C ASP A 242 -16.33 4.85 19.44
N LEU A 243 -16.20 3.63 18.88
CA LEU A 243 -15.00 2.79 19.01
C LEU A 243 -13.74 3.44 18.41
N GLN A 244 -13.87 4.12 17.27
CA GLN A 244 -12.77 4.88 16.65
C GLN A 244 -12.36 6.10 17.47
N SER A 245 -13.30 6.71 18.20
CA SER A 245 -13.04 7.87 19.06
C SER A 245 -12.52 7.52 20.46
N SER A 246 -12.83 6.32 20.95
CA SER A 246 -12.44 5.86 22.27
C SER A 246 -11.11 5.11 22.17
N GLY A 247 -10.05 5.67 22.74
CA GLY A 247 -8.67 5.13 22.60
C GLY A 247 -8.42 3.71 23.14
N SER A 248 -9.45 2.96 23.57
CA SER A 248 -9.41 1.51 23.87
C SER A 248 -10.82 0.91 24.08
N LEU A 249 -10.96 -0.41 23.90
CA LEU A 249 -12.20 -1.15 24.19
C LEU A 249 -12.72 -0.95 25.62
N ARG A 250 -11.80 -0.85 26.59
CA ARG A 250 -12.16 -0.57 27.99
C ARG A 250 -12.72 0.85 28.15
N ALA A 251 -12.16 1.83 27.45
CA ALA A 251 -12.67 3.21 27.51
C ALA A 251 -14.12 3.28 27.02
N PHE A 252 -14.43 2.56 25.94
CA PHE A 252 -15.76 2.49 25.33
C PHE A 252 -16.82 1.85 26.26
N PHE A 253 -16.60 0.61 26.70
CA PHE A 253 -17.62 -0.16 27.43
C PHE A 253 -17.80 0.26 28.90
N CYS A 254 -16.77 0.85 29.53
CA CYS A 254 -16.74 1.07 30.97
C CYS A 254 -16.82 2.53 31.41
N THR A 255 -16.54 3.49 30.53
CA THR A 255 -16.39 4.90 30.93
C THR A 255 -17.41 5.81 30.25
N GLU A 256 -17.66 5.65 28.94
CA GLU A 256 -18.50 6.60 28.20
C GLU A 256 -19.97 6.14 28.08
N ASN A 257 -20.23 4.84 27.92
CA ASN A 257 -21.60 4.31 27.75
C ASN A 257 -22.14 3.53 28.95
N GLY A 258 -21.32 3.20 29.96
CA GLY A 258 -21.75 2.52 31.18
C GLY A 258 -22.39 1.13 30.97
N ALA A 259 -22.06 0.46 29.87
CA ALA A 259 -22.69 -0.80 29.45
C ALA A 259 -22.31 -2.00 30.35
N LEU A 260 -21.21 -1.91 31.10
CA LEU A 260 -20.74 -2.95 32.02
C LEU A 260 -20.61 -2.44 33.47
N PRO A 261 -21.06 -3.20 34.48
CA PRO A 261 -20.77 -2.96 35.89
C PRO A 261 -19.28 -2.71 36.20
N PRO A 262 -18.94 -1.80 37.13
CA PRO A 262 -17.55 -1.43 37.47
C PRO A 262 -16.64 -2.61 37.83
N GLU A 263 -17.19 -3.64 38.49
CA GLU A 263 -16.46 -4.86 38.89
C GLU A 263 -16.02 -5.72 37.69
N MET A 264 -16.69 -5.60 36.54
CA MET A 264 -16.30 -6.29 35.31
C MET A 264 -15.24 -5.52 34.52
N CYS A 265 -15.21 -4.20 34.67
CA CYS A 265 -14.27 -3.32 33.98
C CYS A 265 -12.82 -3.47 34.46
N GLU A 266 -12.61 -3.89 35.71
CA GLU A 266 -11.27 -4.16 36.24
C GLU A 266 -10.65 -5.45 35.67
N LYS A 267 -11.46 -6.36 35.13
CA LYS A 267 -11.04 -7.64 34.55
C LYS A 267 -10.74 -7.57 33.05
N ILE A 268 -11.07 -6.45 32.39
CA ILE A 268 -10.76 -6.22 30.96
C ILE A 268 -9.32 -5.67 30.86
N PRO A 269 -8.41 -6.35 30.14
CA PRO A 269 -7.05 -5.86 29.94
C PRO A 269 -7.04 -4.53 29.20
N LEU A 270 -6.11 -3.63 29.55
CA LEU A 270 -5.99 -2.30 28.93
C LEU A 270 -5.50 -2.33 27.48
N GLN A 271 -4.85 -3.42 27.07
CA GLN A 271 -4.21 -3.58 25.76
C GLN A 271 -4.90 -4.64 24.87
N GLY A 272 -6.11 -5.10 25.24
CA GLY A 272 -6.75 -6.21 24.55
C GLY A 272 -6.37 -7.59 25.12
N PHE A 273 -6.95 -8.64 24.55
CA PHE A 273 -6.70 -10.03 24.91
C PHE A 273 -5.57 -10.60 24.07
N GLU A 274 -4.54 -11.16 24.71
CA GLU A 274 -3.37 -11.70 24.01
C GLU A 274 -3.59 -13.15 23.52
N SER A 275 -4.64 -13.82 24.00
CA SER A 275 -4.98 -15.19 23.60
C SER A 275 -6.46 -15.52 23.78
N PHE A 276 -6.95 -16.52 23.03
CA PHE A 276 -8.30 -17.05 23.21
C PHE A 276 -8.53 -17.68 24.59
N GLU A 277 -7.47 -18.17 25.24
CA GLU A 277 -7.51 -18.69 26.60
C GLU A 277 -7.83 -17.57 27.60
N GLN A 278 -7.23 -16.38 27.45
CA GLN A 278 -7.56 -15.22 28.28
C GLN A 278 -9.04 -14.79 28.12
N ILE A 279 -9.62 -14.95 26.93
CA ILE A 279 -11.04 -14.69 26.68
C ILE A 279 -11.93 -15.75 27.35
N GLY A 280 -11.51 -17.02 27.30
CA GLY A 280 -12.18 -18.11 28.00
C GLY A 280 -12.19 -17.90 29.52
N ASP A 281 -11.06 -17.51 30.09
CA ASP A 281 -10.93 -17.19 31.52
C ASP A 281 -11.76 -15.97 31.91
N PHE A 282 -11.79 -14.93 31.08
CA PHE A 282 -12.67 -13.78 31.26
C PHE A 282 -14.14 -14.20 31.24
N CYS A 283 -14.56 -15.01 30.27
CA CYS A 283 -15.92 -15.54 30.14
C CYS A 283 -16.37 -16.31 31.40
N ILE A 284 -15.49 -17.15 31.97
CA ILE A 284 -15.76 -17.84 33.24
C ILE A 284 -15.83 -16.83 34.39
N GLY A 285 -14.91 -15.86 34.40
CA GLY A 285 -14.80 -14.80 35.40
C GLY A 285 -16.00 -13.83 35.46
N VAL A 286 -16.82 -13.78 34.41
CA VAL A 286 -18.10 -13.04 34.33
C VAL A 286 -19.33 -13.94 34.46
N GLY A 287 -19.16 -15.23 34.79
CA GLY A 287 -20.26 -16.14 35.14
C GLY A 287 -20.71 -17.08 34.02
N GLY A 288 -19.99 -17.16 32.90
CA GLY A 288 -20.23 -18.16 31.86
C GLY A 288 -19.89 -19.58 32.34
N THR A 289 -20.58 -20.59 31.79
CA THR A 289 -20.29 -21.99 32.13
C THR A 289 -18.99 -22.46 31.46
N PRO A 290 -18.22 -23.38 32.07
CA PRO A 290 -16.97 -23.87 31.48
C PRO A 290 -17.14 -24.46 30.07
N GLU A 291 -18.27 -25.10 29.79
CA GLU A 291 -18.61 -25.65 28.47
C GLU A 291 -18.87 -24.54 27.44
N LEU A 292 -19.51 -23.44 27.83
CA LEU A 292 -19.73 -22.29 26.95
C LEU A 292 -18.42 -21.57 26.67
N CYS A 293 -17.62 -21.30 27.70
CA CYS A 293 -16.41 -20.49 27.59
C CYS A 293 -15.26 -21.23 26.88
N SER A 294 -15.20 -22.57 26.98
CA SER A 294 -14.24 -23.36 26.19
C SER A 294 -14.59 -23.47 24.70
N SER A 295 -15.84 -23.15 24.31
CA SER A 295 -16.29 -23.15 22.91
C SER A 295 -16.05 -21.83 22.17
N VAL A 296 -15.58 -20.80 22.87
CA VAL A 296 -15.44 -19.43 22.37
C VAL A 296 -14.54 -19.34 21.13
N GLU A 297 -13.36 -19.94 21.20
CA GLU A 297 -12.41 -19.95 20.08
C GLU A 297 -13.02 -20.62 18.83
N GLY A 298 -13.69 -21.76 19.03
CA GLY A 298 -14.37 -22.47 17.95
C GLY A 298 -15.45 -21.62 17.28
N ARG A 299 -16.28 -20.95 18.09
CA ARG A 299 -17.34 -20.06 17.59
C ARG A 299 -16.81 -18.84 16.84
N CYS A 300 -15.71 -18.25 17.30
CA CYS A 300 -15.07 -17.13 16.60
C CYS A 300 -14.47 -17.58 15.27
N ARG A 301 -13.80 -18.74 15.24
CA ARG A 301 -13.26 -19.32 14.01
C ARG A 301 -14.35 -19.70 13.01
N GLU A 302 -15.54 -20.12 13.47
CA GLU A 302 -16.69 -20.42 12.60
C GLU A 302 -17.20 -19.20 11.84
N VAL A 303 -17.08 -17.99 12.41
CA VAL A 303 -17.45 -16.72 11.77
C VAL A 303 -16.25 -16.03 11.10
N GLY A 304 -15.16 -16.76 10.87
CA GLY A 304 -13.97 -16.27 10.15
C GLY A 304 -13.03 -15.38 10.99
N VAL A 305 -13.29 -15.23 12.29
CA VAL A 305 -12.46 -14.44 13.19
C VAL A 305 -11.30 -15.27 13.72
N THR A 306 -10.08 -14.75 13.56
CA THR A 306 -8.86 -15.50 13.87
C THR A 306 -7.98 -14.87 14.94
N THR A 307 -8.28 -13.63 15.36
CA THR A 307 -7.56 -12.96 16.44
C THR A 307 -8.40 -12.91 17.72
N PRO A 308 -7.76 -12.93 18.91
CA PRO A 308 -8.48 -12.84 20.19
C PRO A 308 -9.27 -11.52 20.35
N ASP A 309 -8.71 -10.37 19.99
CA ASP A 309 -9.38 -9.08 20.17
C ASP A 309 -10.65 -8.95 19.33
N GLU A 310 -10.61 -9.38 18.07
CA GLU A 310 -11.79 -9.45 17.21
C GLU A 310 -12.83 -10.45 17.75
N CYS A 311 -12.37 -11.57 18.32
CA CYS A 311 -13.25 -12.59 18.90
C CYS A 311 -13.98 -12.06 20.13
N PHE A 312 -13.30 -11.29 20.98
CA PHE A 312 -13.91 -10.66 22.16
C PHE A 312 -15.01 -9.65 21.77
N LEU A 313 -14.75 -8.82 20.75
CA LEU A 313 -15.72 -7.89 20.18
C LEU A 313 -16.99 -8.60 19.68
N VAL A 314 -16.83 -9.72 18.99
CA VAL A 314 -17.94 -10.55 18.50
C VAL A 314 -18.78 -11.15 19.65
N LEU A 315 -18.15 -11.59 20.73
CA LEU A 315 -18.87 -12.20 21.86
C LEU A 315 -19.70 -11.19 22.68
N LEU A 316 -19.21 -9.97 22.84
CA LEU A 316 -19.94 -8.93 23.58
C LEU A 316 -21.26 -8.56 22.90
N THR A 317 -21.30 -8.50 21.57
CA THR A 317 -22.51 -8.18 20.81
C THR A 317 -23.58 -9.27 20.87
N ALA A 318 -23.18 -10.55 21.03
CA ALA A 318 -24.10 -11.68 21.19
C ALA A 318 -24.84 -11.71 22.54
N THR A 319 -24.35 -10.99 23.56
CA THR A 319 -25.01 -10.92 24.88
C THR A 319 -26.12 -9.85 24.97
N VAL A 320 -26.14 -8.88 24.05
CA VAL A 320 -27.16 -7.82 24.00
C VAL A 320 -28.51 -8.35 23.49
N THR A 321 -28.50 -9.41 22.68
CA THR A 321 -29.71 -9.98 22.05
C THR A 321 -30.49 -10.96 22.94
N THR A 322 -30.01 -11.30 24.14
CA THR A 322 -30.66 -12.29 25.03
C THR A 322 -31.28 -11.74 26.31
N SER A 323 -31.22 -10.42 26.55
CA SER A 323 -31.96 -9.80 27.67
C SER A 323 -33.35 -9.39 27.21
N PRO A 324 -34.45 -9.93 27.80
CA PRO A 324 -35.78 -9.46 27.47
C PRO A 324 -35.95 -8.04 28.01
N ALA A 325 -36.32 -7.11 27.13
CA ALA A 325 -36.68 -5.74 27.51
C ALA A 325 -37.77 -5.76 28.60
N PRO A 326 -37.66 -4.93 29.66
CA PRO A 326 -38.73 -4.80 30.62
C PRO A 326 -39.94 -4.15 29.93
N SER A 327 -41.08 -4.83 29.95
CA SER A 327 -42.34 -4.33 29.44
C SER A 327 -42.76 -3.08 30.21
N LEU A 328 -42.74 -1.92 29.55
CA LEU A 328 -43.36 -0.69 30.04
C LEU A 328 -44.73 -0.52 29.37
N SER A 329 -45.74 -0.32 30.22
CA SER A 329 -47.16 -0.25 29.91
C SER A 329 -47.54 0.97 29.08
N GLU A 330 -48.56 0.79 28.24
CA GLU A 330 -49.28 1.80 27.47
C GLU A 330 -50.00 2.80 28.39
N GLU A 331 -49.30 3.74 29.01
CA GLU A 331 -49.93 4.88 29.68
C GLU A 331 -48.90 5.99 29.88
N GLU A 332 -48.65 6.77 28.82
CA GLU A 332 -48.25 8.19 28.87
C GLU A 332 -48.09 8.71 27.42
N MET A 333 -49.20 8.71 26.69
CA MET A 333 -49.32 9.39 25.41
C MET A 333 -50.48 10.39 25.49
N GLU A 334 -50.27 11.50 26.19
CA GLU A 334 -51.11 12.69 26.03
C GLU A 334 -50.36 13.95 26.54
N GLY A 335 -49.91 14.76 25.58
CA GLY A 335 -49.18 16.00 25.82
C GLY A 335 -49.04 16.81 24.53
N SER A 336 -50.16 17.03 23.85
CA SER A 336 -50.28 17.81 22.62
C SER A 336 -49.82 19.26 22.82
N GLY A 337 -48.81 19.67 22.06
CA GLY A 337 -48.39 21.05 21.89
C GLY A 337 -47.92 21.29 20.45
N THR A 338 -48.87 21.54 19.55
CA THR A 338 -48.63 22.01 18.18
C THR A 338 -47.95 23.39 18.19
N ILE A 339 -46.83 23.51 17.47
CA ILE A 339 -46.30 24.79 16.99
C ILE A 339 -46.03 24.62 15.49
N GLU A 340 -46.75 25.40 14.68
CA GLU A 340 -46.58 25.53 13.24
C GLU A 340 -45.18 26.09 12.88
N PRO A 341 -44.59 25.68 11.74
CA PRO A 341 -43.37 26.31 11.28
C PRO A 341 -43.69 27.67 10.64
N GLN A 342 -43.13 28.74 11.20
CA GLN A 342 -43.09 30.03 10.51
C GLN A 342 -41.98 30.01 9.47
N THR A 343 -42.41 30.10 8.21
CA THR A 343 -41.65 30.62 7.07
C THR A 343 -41.15 32.03 7.37
N GLU A 344 -39.85 32.26 7.25
CA GLU A 344 -39.30 33.55 6.83
C GLU A 344 -38.30 33.32 5.69
N GLU A 345 -38.71 33.79 4.52
CA GLU A 345 -37.91 33.99 3.33
C GLU A 345 -36.88 35.10 3.58
N GLY A 346 -35.66 34.88 3.10
CA GLY A 346 -34.59 35.87 3.15
C GLY A 346 -33.45 35.49 2.22
N ALA A 347 -33.77 35.08 0.99
CA ALA A 347 -32.79 34.86 -0.06
C ALA A 347 -32.26 36.22 -0.54
N ILE A 348 -30.99 36.50 -0.27
CA ILE A 348 -30.22 37.42 -1.10
C ILE A 348 -29.69 36.54 -2.24
N GLU A 349 -30.50 36.37 -3.27
CA GLU A 349 -30.04 35.86 -4.56
C GLU A 349 -29.14 36.93 -5.19
N THR A 350 -27.85 36.77 -4.96
CA THR A 350 -26.85 37.24 -5.92
C THR A 350 -27.06 36.38 -7.17
N PRO A 351 -27.24 36.94 -8.38
CA PRO A 351 -27.40 36.13 -9.57
C PRO A 351 -26.11 35.35 -9.76
N MET A 352 -26.16 34.05 -9.47
CA MET A 352 -25.12 33.12 -9.86
C MET A 352 -25.32 32.97 -11.36
N GLU A 353 -24.50 33.69 -12.11
CA GLU A 353 -24.37 33.58 -13.56
C GLU A 353 -24.24 32.08 -13.86
N GLU A 354 -25.22 31.51 -14.57
CA GLU A 354 -25.22 30.10 -14.95
C GLU A 354 -23.98 29.89 -15.81
N LEU A 355 -22.93 29.30 -15.23
CA LEU A 355 -21.75 28.85 -15.95
C LEU A 355 -22.22 27.75 -16.91
N GLU A 356 -22.47 28.11 -18.17
CA GLU A 356 -22.82 27.17 -19.21
C GLU A 356 -21.54 26.52 -19.75
N CYS A 357 -21.46 25.19 -19.62
CA CYS A 357 -20.42 24.36 -20.24
C CYS A 357 -20.91 23.85 -21.61
N GLU A 358 -20.00 23.81 -22.59
CA GLU A 358 -20.25 23.18 -23.90
C GLU A 358 -20.52 21.67 -23.76
N PHE A 359 -19.81 21.01 -22.84
CA PHE A 359 -19.97 19.59 -22.53
C PHE A 359 -20.39 19.41 -21.07
N ASN A 360 -21.46 18.65 -20.86
CA ASN A 360 -22.05 18.41 -19.53
C ASN A 360 -21.73 17.03 -18.95
N GLU A 361 -20.88 16.24 -19.61
CA GLU A 361 -20.44 14.92 -19.14
C GLU A 361 -18.96 14.70 -19.44
N ILE A 362 -18.25 14.09 -18.50
CA ILE A 362 -16.85 13.70 -18.61
C ILE A 362 -16.66 12.31 -18.00
N ILE A 363 -15.83 11.48 -18.63
CA ILE A 363 -15.44 10.17 -18.07
C ILE A 363 -14.03 10.30 -17.50
N PHE A 364 -13.88 9.95 -16.21
CA PHE A 364 -12.60 9.91 -15.54
C PHE A 364 -12.18 8.44 -15.32
N TYR A 365 -11.24 7.97 -16.14
CA TYR A 365 -10.63 6.66 -15.96
C TYR A 365 -9.48 6.74 -14.95
N TYR A 366 -9.61 6.00 -13.86
CA TYR A 366 -8.62 5.94 -12.78
C TYR A 366 -8.23 4.50 -12.44
N ARG A 367 -7.33 4.32 -11.47
CA ARG A 367 -6.99 3.03 -10.88
C ARG A 367 -6.65 3.24 -9.41
N GLU A 368 -7.06 2.30 -8.56
CA GLU A 368 -6.61 2.25 -7.16
C GLU A 368 -5.08 2.13 -7.05
N GLY A 369 -4.44 3.02 -6.28
CA GLY A 369 -2.98 3.12 -6.15
C GLY A 369 -2.27 3.91 -7.25
N CYS A 370 -2.99 4.63 -8.11
CA CYS A 370 -2.41 5.58 -9.07
C CYS A 370 -2.22 6.96 -8.41
N SER A 371 -0.98 7.36 -8.08
CA SER A 371 -0.69 8.63 -7.39
C SER A 371 -1.23 9.86 -8.12
N TRP A 372 -1.19 9.88 -9.46
CA TRP A 372 -1.75 10.97 -10.25
C TRP A 372 -3.28 10.96 -10.29
N CYS A 373 -3.90 9.80 -10.14
CA CYS A 373 -5.36 9.67 -10.06
C CYS A 373 -5.86 10.11 -8.69
N GLN A 374 -5.13 9.73 -7.63
CA GLN A 374 -5.39 10.19 -6.28
C GLN A 374 -5.22 11.71 -6.18
N LYS A 375 -4.17 12.27 -6.81
CA LYS A 375 -3.99 13.72 -6.88
C LYS A 375 -5.19 14.46 -7.50
N VAL A 376 -5.81 13.93 -8.55
CA VAL A 376 -7.03 14.51 -9.17
C VAL A 376 -8.23 14.51 -8.22
N LYS A 377 -8.33 13.49 -7.35
CA LYS A 377 -9.38 13.42 -6.31
C LYS A 377 -9.04 14.37 -5.15
N ASP A 378 -7.80 14.37 -4.69
CA ASP A 378 -7.36 15.12 -3.52
C ASP A 378 -7.26 16.64 -3.75
N ASP A 379 -6.96 17.06 -4.98
CA ASP A 379 -6.86 18.50 -5.32
C ASP A 379 -8.23 19.16 -5.58
N GLY A 380 -9.32 18.41 -5.38
CA GLY A 380 -10.69 18.88 -5.52
C GLY A 380 -11.13 19.05 -6.97
N THR A 381 -10.36 18.56 -7.95
CA THR A 381 -10.69 18.77 -9.37
C THR A 381 -12.03 18.15 -9.74
N ILE A 382 -12.36 16.96 -9.22
CA ILE A 382 -13.62 16.28 -9.55
C ILE A 382 -14.81 17.06 -9.00
N GLU A 383 -14.76 17.42 -7.73
CA GLU A 383 -15.81 18.16 -7.02
C GLU A 383 -16.06 19.51 -7.69
N ARG A 384 -14.98 20.25 -8.03
CA ARG A 384 -15.08 21.54 -8.70
C ARG A 384 -15.67 21.44 -10.11
N ILE A 385 -15.46 20.32 -10.83
CA ILE A 385 -16.11 20.10 -12.13
C ILE A 385 -17.60 19.79 -11.96
N GLU A 386 -17.97 19.01 -10.94
CA GLU A 386 -19.37 18.74 -10.61
C GLU A 386 -20.13 20.01 -10.19
N GLU A 387 -19.46 20.93 -9.48
CA GLU A 387 -19.99 22.26 -9.14
C GLU A 387 -20.30 23.14 -10.37
N LEU A 388 -19.68 22.87 -11.53
CA LEU A 388 -20.02 23.51 -12.81
C LEU A 388 -21.25 22.87 -13.48
N GLY A 389 -21.92 21.92 -12.83
CA GLY A 389 -23.06 21.19 -13.39
C GLY A 389 -22.66 20.10 -14.40
N VAL A 390 -21.37 19.76 -14.49
CA VAL A 390 -20.86 18.71 -15.38
C VAL A 390 -20.84 17.38 -14.64
N LYS A 391 -21.46 16.35 -15.23
CA LYS A 391 -21.50 15.00 -14.66
C LYS A 391 -20.16 14.28 -14.85
N VAL A 392 -19.55 13.84 -13.76
CA VAL A 392 -18.29 13.06 -13.80
C VAL A 392 -18.56 11.56 -13.64
N ASN A 393 -18.37 10.79 -14.70
CA ASN A 393 -18.41 9.33 -14.63
C ASN A 393 -17.02 8.78 -14.27
N GLN A 394 -16.82 8.40 -13.01
CA GLN A 394 -15.58 7.80 -12.56
C GLN A 394 -15.57 6.29 -12.86
N VAL A 395 -14.57 5.80 -13.58
CA VAL A 395 -14.44 4.38 -13.95
C VAL A 395 -13.07 3.84 -13.54
N ASP A 396 -13.06 2.82 -12.69
CA ASP A 396 -11.82 2.09 -12.39
C ASP A 396 -11.41 1.25 -13.60
N ALA A 397 -10.30 1.63 -14.23
CA ALA A 397 -9.71 0.97 -15.39
C ALA A 397 -9.12 -0.42 -15.08
N THR A 398 -9.19 -0.91 -13.84
CA THR A 398 -8.87 -2.30 -13.48
C THR A 398 -10.11 -3.20 -13.44
N ILE A 399 -11.28 -2.62 -13.20
CA ILE A 399 -12.55 -3.35 -13.09
C ILE A 399 -13.33 -3.24 -14.40
N GLY A 400 -13.37 -2.05 -15.00
CA GLY A 400 -14.09 -1.77 -16.23
C GLY A 400 -15.60 -1.55 -16.03
N PRO A 401 -16.39 -1.48 -17.12
CA PRO A 401 -15.99 -1.65 -18.53
C PRO A 401 -15.21 -0.45 -19.09
N ILE A 402 -14.09 -0.73 -19.75
CA ILE A 402 -13.32 0.28 -20.49
C ILE A 402 -13.92 0.41 -21.89
N GLN A 403 -14.39 1.61 -22.23
CA GLN A 403 -15.05 1.88 -23.52
C GLN A 403 -14.12 2.57 -24.52
N HIS A 404 -13.01 3.14 -24.04
CA HIS A 404 -12.10 3.98 -24.83
C HIS A 404 -10.68 3.41 -24.85
N GLN A 405 -9.95 3.66 -25.94
CA GLN A 405 -8.55 3.23 -26.06
C GLN A 405 -7.60 4.30 -25.53
N PHE A 406 -6.86 4.00 -24.47
CA PHE A 406 -5.84 4.87 -23.88
C PHE A 406 -4.66 4.07 -23.32
N SER A 407 -3.51 4.72 -23.14
CA SER A 407 -2.25 4.07 -22.74
C SER A 407 -1.92 4.19 -21.25
N GLY A 408 -2.72 4.93 -20.47
CA GLY A 408 -2.47 5.12 -19.04
C GLY A 408 -3.62 5.82 -18.32
N VAL A 409 -3.54 5.88 -16.99
CA VAL A 409 -4.45 6.65 -16.12
C VAL A 409 -3.63 7.65 -15.29
N PRO A 410 -4.20 8.80 -14.86
CA PRO A 410 -5.56 9.24 -15.13
C PRO A 410 -5.78 9.55 -16.61
N THR A 411 -6.99 9.26 -17.11
CA THR A 411 -7.41 9.63 -18.47
C THR A 411 -8.80 10.22 -18.39
N PHE A 412 -9.01 11.31 -19.11
CA PHE A 412 -10.30 12.00 -19.21
C PHE A 412 -10.86 11.84 -20.61
N VAL A 413 -12.16 11.57 -20.73
CA VAL A 413 -12.86 11.56 -22.02
C VAL A 413 -13.96 12.62 -22.00
N ILE A 414 -13.86 13.56 -22.94
CA ILE A 414 -14.81 14.65 -23.16
C ILE A 414 -15.17 14.59 -24.65
N ASP A 415 -16.45 14.46 -24.99
CA ASP A 415 -16.91 14.40 -26.40
C ASP A 415 -16.12 13.36 -27.24
N GLU A 416 -16.02 12.12 -26.74
CA GLU A 416 -15.25 11.02 -27.35
C GLU A 416 -13.74 11.26 -27.52
N LYS A 417 -13.22 12.43 -27.12
CA LYS A 417 -11.78 12.76 -27.19
C LYS A 417 -11.08 12.32 -25.92
N VAL A 418 -9.98 11.60 -26.10
CA VAL A 418 -9.19 11.01 -25.02
C VAL A 418 -8.04 11.93 -24.62
N HIS A 419 -8.02 12.37 -23.36
CA HIS A 419 -7.00 13.21 -22.76
C HIS A 419 -6.22 12.42 -21.71
N ILE A 420 -5.03 11.96 -22.09
CA ILE A 420 -4.20 11.10 -21.25
C ILE A 420 -3.32 11.93 -20.31
N GLY A 421 -3.22 11.49 -19.06
CA GLY A 421 -2.38 12.07 -18.02
C GLY A 421 -3.14 13.05 -17.12
N TYR A 422 -2.45 13.52 -16.09
CA TYR A 422 -2.99 14.51 -15.15
C TYR A 422 -3.39 15.80 -15.89
N ARG A 423 -4.53 16.37 -15.50
CA ARG A 423 -5.05 17.67 -15.93
C ARG A 423 -5.53 18.39 -14.70
N ALA A 424 -5.13 19.66 -14.55
CA ALA A 424 -5.64 20.50 -13.47
C ALA A 424 -7.07 20.97 -13.80
N PHE A 425 -7.81 21.39 -12.78
CA PHE A 425 -9.17 21.92 -12.94
C PHE A 425 -9.31 22.96 -14.07
N GLU A 426 -8.42 23.96 -14.15
CA GLU A 426 -8.54 25.01 -15.18
C GLU A 426 -8.41 24.45 -16.61
N GLU A 427 -7.59 23.42 -16.80
CA GLU A 427 -7.43 22.77 -18.11
C GLU A 427 -8.68 21.96 -18.47
N LEU A 428 -9.27 21.25 -17.51
CA LEU A 428 -10.52 20.51 -17.73
C LEU A 428 -11.69 21.46 -17.97
N LYS A 429 -11.76 22.58 -17.23
CA LYS A 429 -12.75 23.64 -17.41
C LYS A 429 -12.68 24.22 -18.83
N GLU A 430 -11.48 24.49 -19.34
CA GLU A 430 -11.28 24.96 -20.72
C GLU A 430 -11.71 23.90 -21.74
N LEU A 431 -11.35 22.63 -21.53
CA LEU A 431 -11.74 21.53 -22.42
C LEU A 431 -13.26 21.25 -22.42
N LEU A 432 -13.95 21.52 -21.31
CA LEU A 432 -15.41 21.42 -21.18
C LEU A 432 -16.15 22.64 -21.76
N GLY A 433 -15.42 23.69 -22.14
CA GLY A 433 -16.00 24.92 -22.70
C GLY A 433 -16.83 25.72 -21.69
N CYS A 434 -16.58 25.57 -20.38
CA CYS A 434 -17.29 26.29 -19.33
C CYS A 434 -16.82 27.75 -19.24
N GLN A 435 -17.71 28.71 -19.48
CA GLN A 435 -17.41 30.16 -19.41
C GLN A 435 -17.88 30.78 -18.10
#